data_AF-A0A924UCT9-F1
#
_entry.id   AF-A0A924UCT9-F1
#
_cell.length_a   1.000
_cell.length_b   1.000
_cell.length_c   1.000
_cell.angle_alpha   90.00
_cell.angle_beta   90.00
_cell.angle_gamma   90.00
#
_symmetry.space_group_name_H-M   'P 1'
#
loop_
_entity.id
_entity.type
_entity.pdbx_description
1 polymer ?
#
loop_
_entity_poly.entity_id
_entity_poly.type
_entity_poly.pdbx_seq_one_letter_code
_entity_poly.pdbx_strand_id
1 'polypeptide(L)'
;MHFCRRVDSSNEWGALTRPKSLPGIFSAKKDLSDGSTRIYWYHRASRKRLPGDYGTSEFLDAYQEATKVTARETETVADLIREYLLSPSFENNLVTRTKAEYRRMLSHMEAEFGIRPIKALESVKVRGTFISYQERIAAKTP
;
A
#
# COMPACT_ATOMS: atom_id res chain seq x y z
N MET A 1 -25.06 24.96 20.45
CA MET A 1 -24.74 23.94 19.42
C MET A 1 -23.74 24.57 18.45
N HIS A 2 -22.44 24.31 18.65
CA HIS A 2 -21.37 24.98 17.92
C HIS A 2 -21.10 24.31 16.57
N PHE A 3 -21.23 25.14 15.53
CA PHE A 3 -20.96 24.84 14.13
C PHE A 3 -19.45 24.66 13.94
N CYS A 4 -19.03 23.47 13.51
CA CYS A 4 -17.64 23.16 13.19
C CYS A 4 -17.27 23.89 11.90
N ARG A 5 -16.55 25.02 11.99
CA ARG A 5 -16.02 25.71 10.81
C ARG A 5 -14.90 24.88 10.20
N ARG A 6 -15.20 24.25 9.07
CA ARG A 6 -14.26 23.80 8.06
C ARG A 6 -13.44 25.03 7.62
N VAL A 7 -12.16 25.07 7.95
CA VAL A 7 -11.23 26.08 7.42
C VAL A 7 -10.93 25.68 5.97
N ASP A 8 -11.69 26.25 5.04
CA ASP A 8 -11.35 26.28 3.63
C ASP A 8 -10.17 27.23 3.44
N SER A 9 -8.95 26.70 3.51
CA SER A 9 -7.72 27.43 3.17
C SER A 9 -7.56 27.46 1.65
N SER A 10 -8.39 28.26 1.00
CA SER A 10 -8.27 28.56 -0.42
C SER A 10 -6.97 29.32 -0.71
N ASN A 11 -6.04 28.63 -1.36
CA ASN A 11 -5.59 28.96 -2.72
C ASN A 11 -5.09 30.41 -2.99
N GLU A 12 -3.97 30.83 -2.42
CA GLU A 12 -3.24 32.01 -2.93
C GLU A 12 -1.73 31.74 -3.03
N TRP A 13 -1.34 30.97 -4.06
CA TRP A 13 0.04 30.93 -4.56
C TRP A 13 -0.01 30.97 -6.08
N GLY A 14 0.27 32.16 -6.62
CA GLY A 14 0.39 32.41 -8.06
C GLY A 14 1.60 31.69 -8.67
N ALA A 15 1.32 31.01 -9.77
CA ALA A 15 2.19 30.60 -10.88
C ALA A 15 3.71 30.80 -10.77
N LEU A 16 4.41 29.83 -10.16
CA LEU A 16 5.70 29.31 -10.62
C LEU A 16 5.68 27.79 -10.33
N THR A 17 5.89 26.98 -11.37
CA THR A 17 5.99 25.49 -11.36
C THR A 17 5.59 24.82 -10.04
N ARG A 18 4.33 24.35 -9.94
CA ARG A 18 3.86 23.54 -8.80
C ARG A 18 4.90 22.46 -8.48
N PRO A 19 5.66 22.53 -7.36
CA PRO A 19 6.48 21.40 -6.97
C PRO A 19 5.51 20.25 -6.80
N LYS A 20 5.76 19.15 -7.51
CA LYS A 20 4.94 17.94 -7.51
C LYS A 20 4.71 17.58 -6.04
N SER A 21 3.50 17.84 -5.53
CA SER A 21 3.17 17.57 -4.14
C SER A 21 3.34 16.08 -3.92
N LEU A 22 4.28 15.69 -3.07
CA LEU A 22 4.56 14.29 -2.80
C LEU A 22 3.30 13.68 -2.16
N PRO A 23 2.73 12.61 -2.75
CA PRO A 23 1.50 12.04 -2.26
C PRO A 23 1.70 11.48 -0.85
N GLY A 24 0.66 11.56 -0.01
CA GLY A 24 0.70 10.94 1.31
C GLY A 24 1.49 11.72 2.37
N ILE A 25 1.78 13.00 2.17
CA ILE A 25 2.45 13.85 3.16
C ILE A 25 1.42 14.71 3.92
N PHE A 26 1.69 14.95 5.20
CA PHE A 26 0.93 15.86 6.06
C PHE A 26 1.88 16.85 6.72
N SER A 27 1.49 18.12 6.79
CA SER A 27 2.24 19.17 7.47
C SER A 27 1.52 19.67 8.71
N ALA A 28 2.27 19.83 9.81
CA ALA A 28 1.81 20.50 11.02
C ALA A 28 2.70 21.71 11.27
N LYS A 29 2.09 22.88 11.48
CA LYS A 29 2.82 24.11 11.85
C LYS A 29 2.74 24.30 13.36
N LYS A 30 3.84 24.73 13.97
CA LYS A 30 3.91 25.08 15.38
C LYS A 30 4.67 26.38 15.54
N ASP A 31 4.05 27.32 16.22
CA ASP A 31 4.71 28.56 16.63
C ASP A 31 5.49 28.29 17.93
N LEU A 32 6.75 28.71 17.94
CA LEU A 32 7.65 28.57 19.08
C LEU A 32 7.52 29.79 19.99
N SER A 33 7.91 29.61 21.25
CA SER A 33 7.96 30.68 22.25
C SER A 33 8.86 31.85 21.85
N ASP A 34 9.83 31.58 20.97
CA ASP A 34 10.76 32.55 20.39
C ASP A 34 10.13 33.38 19.23
N GLY A 35 8.87 33.10 18.87
CA GLY A 35 8.17 33.77 17.76
C GLY A 35 8.46 33.16 16.38
N SER A 36 9.37 32.21 16.28
CA SER A 36 9.62 31.46 15.05
C SER A 36 8.56 30.38 14.80
N THR A 37 8.14 30.19 13.54
CA THR A 37 7.24 29.09 13.15
C THR A 37 8.05 27.92 12.61
N ARG A 38 7.84 26.71 13.16
CA ARG A 38 8.40 25.46 12.61
C ARG A 38 7.33 24.66 11.91
N ILE A 39 7.69 24.08 10.77
CA ILE A 39 6.85 23.16 10.01
C ILE A 39 7.39 21.74 10.20
N TYR A 40 6.51 20.84 10.61
CA TYR A 40 6.80 19.42 10.77
C TYR A 40 6.10 18.63 9.68
N TRP A 41 6.82 17.71 9.06
CA TRP A 41 6.30 16.87 8.00
C TRP A 41 6.14 15.44 8.47
N TYR A 42 5.05 14.81 8.07
CA TYR A 42 4.69 13.45 8.43
C TYR A 42 4.29 12.65 7.20
N HIS A 43 4.75 11.40 7.13
CA HIS A 43 4.27 10.46 6.14
C HIS A 43 2.99 9.79 6.66
N ARG A 44 1.88 9.94 5.93
CA ARG A 44 0.54 9.50 6.38
C ARG A 44 0.46 7.98 6.57
N ALA A 45 1.06 7.20 5.67
CA ALA A 45 0.96 5.74 5.71
C ALA A 45 1.82 5.13 6.83
N SER A 46 3.05 5.60 7.03
CA SER A 46 3.92 5.10 8.10
C SER A 46 3.73 5.80 9.43
N ARG A 47 3.01 6.94 9.45
CA ARG A 47 2.87 7.87 10.59
C ARG A 47 4.21 8.38 11.15
N LYS A 48 5.32 8.19 10.44
CA LYS A 48 6.65 8.66 10.86
C LYS A 48 6.82 10.13 10.50
N ARG A 49 7.55 10.85 11.36
CA ARG A 49 7.99 12.21 11.10
C ARG A 49 9.16 12.17 10.11
N LEU A 50 9.08 13.00 9.08
CA LEU A 50 10.15 13.19 8.11
C LEU A 50 11.06 14.32 8.63
N PRO A 51 12.37 14.08 8.80
CA PRO A 51 13.33 15.12 9.13
C PRO A 51 13.54 16.06 7.92
N GLY A 52 13.92 17.30 8.22
CA GLY A 52 14.22 18.32 7.21
C GLY A 52 13.01 19.07 6.66
N ASP A 53 13.30 20.04 5.80
CA ASP A 53 12.31 20.82 5.06
C ASP A 53 11.87 20.09 3.78
N TYR A 54 10.70 20.49 3.26
CA TYR A 54 10.13 19.88 2.06
C TYR A 54 11.04 20.12 0.85
N GLY A 55 11.52 19.03 0.24
CA GLY A 55 12.36 19.07 -0.96
C GLY A 55 13.87 18.97 -0.70
N THR A 56 14.31 18.90 0.56
CA THR A 56 15.70 18.57 0.91
C THR A 56 16.01 17.09 0.60
N SER A 57 17.27 16.75 0.33
CA SER A 57 17.69 15.35 0.11
C SER A 57 17.33 14.44 1.29
N GLU A 58 17.61 14.88 2.52
CA GLU A 58 17.27 14.15 3.75
C GLU A 58 15.77 13.82 3.85
N PHE A 59 14.92 14.74 3.39
CA PHE A 59 13.48 14.56 3.35
C PHE A 59 13.06 13.49 2.34
N LEU A 60 13.67 13.52 1.16
CA LEU A 60 13.38 12.54 0.10
C LEU A 60 13.85 11.15 0.50
N ASP A 61 15.02 11.03 1.12
CA ASP A 61 15.56 9.76 1.60
C ASP A 61 14.66 9.17 2.70
N ALA A 62 14.30 9.98 3.71
CA ALA A 62 13.38 9.55 4.76
C ALA A 62 11.98 9.21 4.22
N TYR A 63 11.51 9.92 3.19
CA TYR A 63 10.24 9.61 2.52
C TYR A 63 10.31 8.27 1.79
N GLN A 64 11.41 7.99 1.07
CA GLN A 64 11.63 6.70 0.41
C GLN A 64 11.70 5.56 1.42
N GLU A 65 12.43 5.73 2.52
CA GLU A 65 12.48 4.74 3.60
C GLU A 65 11.11 4.51 4.23
N ALA A 66 10.39 5.57 4.56
CA ALA A 66 9.05 5.49 5.12
C ALA A 66 8.05 4.81 4.17
N THR A 67 8.22 4.99 2.86
CA THR A 67 7.43 4.31 1.84
C THR A 67 7.78 2.83 1.73
N LYS A 68 9.07 2.47 1.78
CA LYS A 68 9.55 1.08 1.76
C LYS A 68 9.07 0.28 2.98
N VAL A 69 9.09 0.87 4.17
CA VAL A 69 8.58 0.22 5.39
C VAL A 69 7.06 -0.06 5.32
N THR A 70 6.34 0.70 4.49
CA THR A 70 4.91 0.44 4.23
C THR A 70 4.64 -0.41 3.00
N ALA A 71 5.66 -0.78 2.23
CA ALA A 71 5.53 -1.84 1.24
C ALA A 71 5.24 -3.10 2.05
N ARG A 72 3.95 -3.45 2.07
CA ARG A 72 3.34 -4.38 3.01
C ARG A 72 4.20 -5.63 3.11
N GLU A 73 4.62 -5.97 4.33
CA GLU A 73 4.97 -7.36 4.59
C GLU A 73 3.75 -8.17 4.14
N THR A 74 3.99 -9.18 3.29
CA THR A 74 2.92 -9.96 2.68
C THR A 74 2.22 -10.75 3.78
N GLU A 75 1.22 -10.13 4.42
CA GLU A 75 0.59 -10.68 5.62
C GLU A 75 -0.44 -11.74 5.25
N THR A 76 -1.08 -11.58 4.09
CA THR A 76 -2.21 -12.39 3.64
C THR A 76 -1.96 -13.12 2.31
N VAL A 77 -2.74 -14.17 2.07
CA VAL A 77 -2.73 -14.88 0.78
C VAL A 77 -3.08 -13.94 -0.38
N ALA A 78 -3.98 -12.99 -0.18
CA ALA A 78 -4.31 -11.99 -1.21
C ALA A 78 -3.12 -11.07 -1.54
N ASP A 79 -2.35 -10.65 -0.54
CA ASP A 79 -1.13 -9.86 -0.79
C ASP A 79 -0.11 -10.69 -1.57
N LEU A 80 0.05 -11.98 -1.26
CA LEU A 80 0.98 -12.89 -1.95
C LEU A 80 0.60 -13.09 -3.42
N ILE A 81 -0.69 -13.30 -3.68
CA ILE A 81 -1.21 -13.43 -5.05
C ILE A 81 -0.94 -12.16 -5.85
N ARG A 82 -1.20 -10.98 -5.25
CA ARG A 82 -0.95 -9.69 -5.90
C ARG A 82 0.53 -9.46 -6.17
N GLU A 83 1.40 -9.78 -5.24
CA GLU A 83 2.85 -9.70 -5.41
C GLU A 83 3.34 -10.61 -6.55
N TYR A 84 2.88 -11.86 -6.60
CA TYR A 84 3.20 -12.78 -7.68
C TYR A 84 2.75 -12.25 -9.06
N LEU A 85 1.52 -11.73 -9.15
CA LEU A 85 0.97 -11.20 -10.40
C LEU A 85 1.70 -9.94 -10.90
N LEU A 86 2.31 -9.17 -10.00
CA LEU A 86 3.14 -8.00 -10.34
C LEU A 86 4.60 -8.38 -10.61
N SER A 87 5.01 -9.62 -10.35
CA SER A 87 6.40 -10.03 -10.50
C SER A 87 6.84 -10.04 -11.98
N PRO A 88 8.10 -9.66 -12.27
CA PRO A 88 8.65 -9.74 -13.63
C PRO A 88 8.62 -11.16 -14.19
N SER A 89 8.73 -12.19 -13.34
CA SER A 89 8.61 -13.58 -13.78
C SER A 89 7.22 -13.88 -14.35
N PHE A 90 6.16 -13.39 -13.71
CA PHE A 90 4.82 -13.57 -14.24
C PHE A 90 4.62 -12.79 -15.54
N GLU A 91 5.05 -11.53 -15.60
CA GLU A 91 4.82 -10.71 -16.79
C GLU A 91 5.67 -11.08 -18.00
N ASN A 92 6.95 -11.40 -17.79
CA ASN A 92 7.90 -11.59 -18.89
C ASN A 92 8.06 -13.05 -19.31
N ASN A 93 7.83 -14.02 -18.42
CA ASN A 93 8.13 -15.44 -18.71
C ASN A 93 6.90 -16.26 -19.14
N LEU A 94 5.68 -15.71 -19.05
CA LEU A 94 4.45 -16.43 -19.40
C LEU A 94 3.79 -15.85 -20.66
N VAL A 95 3.30 -16.76 -21.52
CA VAL A 95 2.49 -16.42 -22.70
C VAL A 95 1.14 -15.85 -22.26
N THR A 96 0.58 -14.92 -23.04
CA THR A 96 -0.68 -14.21 -22.73
C THR A 96 -1.84 -15.11 -22.33
N ARG A 97 -2.04 -16.25 -23.01
CA ARG A 97 -3.09 -17.21 -22.68
C ARG A 97 -2.89 -17.84 -21.30
N THR A 98 -1.66 -18.24 -20.99
CA THR A 98 -1.30 -18.77 -19.67
C THR A 98 -1.51 -17.72 -18.59
N LYS A 99 -1.09 -16.46 -18.82
CA LYS A 99 -1.32 -15.37 -17.87
C LYS A 99 -2.80 -15.14 -17.58
N ALA A 100 -3.65 -15.19 -18.63
CA ALA A 100 -5.10 -15.04 -18.47
C ALA A 100 -5.70 -16.17 -17.62
N GLU A 101 -5.27 -17.41 -17.85
CA GLU A 101 -5.78 -18.56 -17.09
C GLU A 101 -5.33 -18.52 -15.62
N TYR A 102 -4.06 -18.19 -15.36
CA TYR A 102 -3.55 -18.02 -14.01
C TYR A 102 -4.29 -16.92 -13.25
N ARG A 103 -4.55 -15.77 -13.89
CA ARG A 103 -5.35 -14.70 -13.29
C ARG A 103 -6.74 -15.20 -12.92
N ARG A 104 -7.41 -15.94 -13.81
CA ARG A 104 -8.74 -16.52 -13.53
C ARG A 104 -8.71 -17.46 -12.33
N MET A 105 -7.77 -18.40 -12.29
CA MET A 105 -7.65 -19.38 -11.20
C MET A 105 -7.32 -18.70 -9.86
N LEU A 106 -6.37 -17.77 -9.87
CA LEU A 106 -5.93 -17.06 -8.67
C LEU A 106 -7.03 -16.13 -8.13
N SER A 107 -7.85 -15.51 -8.99
CA SER A 107 -9.01 -14.72 -8.53
C SER A 107 -10.02 -15.55 -7.75
N HIS A 108 -10.26 -16.81 -8.15
CA HIS A 108 -11.15 -17.71 -7.39
C HIS A 108 -10.55 -18.07 -6.03
N MET A 109 -9.23 -18.32 -5.98
CA MET A 109 -8.52 -18.59 -4.73
C MET A 109 -8.51 -17.35 -3.81
N GLU A 110 -8.29 -16.16 -4.36
CA GLU A 110 -8.30 -14.89 -3.62
C GLU A 110 -9.67 -14.62 -2.98
N ALA A 111 -10.77 -14.91 -3.69
CA ALA A 111 -12.11 -14.72 -3.15
C ALA A 111 -12.39 -15.57 -1.89
N GLU A 112 -11.80 -16.78 -1.80
CA GLU A 112 -12.10 -17.73 -0.72
C GLU A 112 -11.06 -17.71 0.41
N PHE A 113 -9.79 -17.46 0.07
CA PHE A 113 -8.66 -17.53 1.01
C PHE A 113 -7.95 -16.21 1.22
N GLY A 114 -8.32 -15.14 0.50
CA GLY A 114 -7.58 -13.88 0.46
C GLY A 114 -7.33 -13.23 1.82
N ILE A 115 -8.28 -13.34 2.75
CA ILE A 115 -8.15 -12.79 4.10
C ILE A 115 -7.24 -13.60 5.04
N ARG A 116 -6.84 -14.82 4.64
CA ARG A 116 -6.09 -15.71 5.54
C ARG A 116 -4.62 -15.27 5.62
N PRO A 117 -4.03 -15.26 6.81
CA PRO A 117 -2.64 -14.89 6.96
C PRO A 117 -1.71 -16.00 6.43
N ILE A 118 -0.57 -15.62 5.84
CA ILE A 118 0.39 -16.61 5.30
C ILE A 118 0.88 -17.56 6.39
N LYS A 119 1.10 -17.05 7.61
CA LYS A 119 1.50 -17.86 8.78
C LYS A 119 0.51 -18.99 9.08
N ALA A 120 -0.77 -18.85 8.74
CA ALA A 120 -1.74 -19.92 8.94
C ALA A 120 -1.52 -21.11 7.99
N LEU A 121 -0.83 -20.93 6.85
CA LEU A 121 -0.53 -22.01 5.89
C LEU A 121 0.47 -23.05 6.43
N GLU A 122 1.19 -22.74 7.51
CA GLU A 122 2.09 -23.68 8.18
C GLU A 122 1.31 -24.83 8.85
N SER A 123 0.05 -24.59 9.22
CA SER A 123 -0.81 -25.59 9.85
C SER A 123 -1.31 -26.63 8.85
N VAL A 124 -1.17 -27.92 9.20
CA VAL A 124 -1.64 -29.06 8.39
C VAL A 124 -3.15 -28.97 8.09
N LYS A 125 -3.95 -28.50 9.04
CA LYS A 125 -5.41 -28.37 8.88
C LYS A 125 -5.77 -27.36 7.78
N VAL A 126 -5.02 -26.26 7.71
CA VAL A 126 -5.24 -25.22 6.71
C VAL A 126 -4.86 -25.76 5.34
N ARG A 127 -3.74 -26.47 5.21
CA ARG A 127 -3.35 -27.15 3.96
C ARG A 127 -4.42 -28.12 3.46
N GLY A 128 -5.03 -28.90 4.36
CA GLY A 128 -6.15 -29.78 4.02
C GLY A 128 -7.34 -29.04 3.41
N THR A 129 -7.61 -27.81 3.86
CA THR A 129 -8.69 -26.99 3.31
C THR A 129 -8.44 -26.60 1.84
N PHE A 130 -7.18 -26.33 1.47
CA PHE A 130 -6.82 -26.06 0.07
C PHE A 130 -6.98 -27.29 -0.83
N ILE A 131 -6.65 -28.48 -0.31
CA ILE A 131 -6.82 -29.74 -1.06
C ILE A 131 -8.32 -30.00 -1.31
N SER A 132 -9.15 -29.90 -0.28
CA SER A 132 -10.61 -30.07 -0.44
C SER A 132 -11.23 -29.03 -1.38
N TYR A 133 -10.70 -27.81 -1.38
CA TYR A 133 -11.10 -26.78 -2.35
C TYR A 133 -10.75 -27.19 -3.78
N GLN A 134 -9.54 -27.70 -4.01
CA GLN A 134 -9.11 -28.18 -5.33
C GLN A 134 -10.03 -29.30 -5.84
N GLU A 135 -10.36 -30.28 -5.00
CA GLU A 135 -11.30 -31.37 -5.34
C GLU A 135 -12.67 -30.82 -5.74
N ARG A 136 -13.18 -29.83 -5.00
CA ARG A 136 -14.47 -29.19 -5.30
C ARG A 136 -14.47 -28.45 -6.65
N ILE A 137 -13.38 -27.76 -6.98
CA ILE A 137 -13.26 -27.05 -8.27
C ILE A 137 -13.11 -28.04 -9.43
N ALA A 138 -12.33 -29.11 -9.23
CA ALA A 138 -12.17 -30.18 -10.21
C ALA A 138 -13.52 -30.84 -10.53
N ALA A 139 -14.33 -31.14 -9.52
CA ALA A 139 -15.67 -31.72 -9.72
C ALA A 139 -16.64 -30.80 -10.48
N LYS A 140 -16.45 -29.48 -10.42
CA LYS A 140 -17.34 -28.48 -11.07
C LYS A 140 -16.97 -28.20 -12.53
N THR A 141 -15.76 -28.55 -12.95
CA THR A 141 -15.25 -28.28 -14.29
C THR A 141 -15.33 -29.58 -15.10
N PRO A 142 -16.22 -29.69 -16.10
CA PRO A 142 -16.38 -30.92 -16.89
C PRO A 142 -15.19 -31.23 -17.79
#